data_AF-A0A2G2DVJ9-F1
#
_entry.id   AF-A0A2G2DVJ9-F1
#
_cell.length_a   1.000
_cell.length_b   1.000
_cell.length_c   1.000
_cell.angle_alpha   90.00
_cell.angle_beta   90.00
_cell.angle_gamma   90.00
#
_symmetry.space_group_name_H-M   'P 1'
#
loop_
_entity.id
_entity.type
_entity.pdbx_description
1 polymer ?
#
loop_
_entity_poly.entity_id
_entity_poly.type
_entity_poly.pdbx_seq_one_letter_code
_entity_poly.pdbx_strand_id
1 'polypeptide(L)'
;MTIANSTARLLLIIYGVLLTIVLIYFRFPTDEFNTFCAKKFELTFTNTACKIGRIHYGFPTSIVFEKVVFQKLNREQQAVFTIDKITLRPAIKFWNTFKLSGILYAGTVKSTLGVNWENNGYKLTDIVLSALSLQEIIKDQGIVNREITGSLSGSGQYQNHRKLSTATFGKIRMVLESGSFEVLQPILGLAAIDFKRIVVDLLFGEQLELQQGQLSGKDIRADFAGTIYLRNNLPDSSVILSGHIQPKREFLQKNPEGAKFVKQYAKRYKSTDLPFKLAGTLSHPTFRFSR
;
A
#
# COMPACT_ATOMS: atom_id res chain seq x y z
N MET A 1 -53.60 -17.89 31.71
CA MET A 1 -53.91 -16.76 30.82
C MET A 1 -52.73 -15.79 30.86
N THR A 2 -51.62 -16.13 30.19
CA THR A 2 -50.32 -15.43 30.41
C THR A 2 -49.44 -15.33 29.16
N ILE A 3 -49.92 -15.82 28.01
CA ILE A 3 -49.16 -15.88 26.75
C ILE A 3 -49.42 -14.63 25.87
N ALA A 4 -50.55 -13.95 26.04
CA ALA A 4 -50.91 -12.77 25.23
C ALA A 4 -50.07 -11.51 25.50
N ASN A 5 -49.43 -11.42 26.67
CA ASN A 5 -48.66 -10.23 27.06
C ASN A 5 -47.21 -10.25 26.57
N SER A 6 -46.65 -11.42 26.22
CA SER A 6 -45.27 -11.53 25.73
C SER A 6 -45.14 -11.17 24.25
N THR A 7 -46.13 -11.55 23.42
CA THR A 7 -46.16 -11.26 21.99
C THR A 7 -46.35 -9.77 21.70
N ALA A 8 -47.22 -9.08 22.43
CA ALA A 8 -47.42 -7.63 22.32
C ALA A 8 -46.16 -6.83 22.70
N ARG A 9 -45.45 -7.25 23.76
CA ARG A 9 -44.16 -6.65 24.14
C ARG A 9 -43.07 -6.90 23.10
N LEU A 10 -43.04 -8.11 22.52
CA LEU A 10 -42.08 -8.47 21.48
C LEU A 10 -42.32 -7.68 20.19
N LEU A 11 -43.58 -7.45 19.81
CA LEU A 11 -43.94 -6.59 18.67
C LEU A 11 -43.57 -5.12 18.90
N LEU A 12 -43.78 -4.59 20.11
CA LEU A 12 -43.37 -3.22 20.46
C LEU A 12 -41.84 -3.05 20.45
N ILE A 13 -41.08 -4.06 20.91
CA ILE A 13 -39.62 -4.05 20.84
C ILE A 13 -39.17 -4.10 19.37
N ILE A 14 -39.74 -4.98 18.55
CA ILE A 14 -39.44 -5.05 17.11
C ILE A 14 -39.78 -3.73 16.42
N TYR A 15 -40.93 -3.14 16.72
CA TYR A 15 -41.33 -1.84 16.18
C TYR A 15 -40.37 -0.73 16.60
N GLY A 16 -40.00 -0.67 17.89
CA GLY A 16 -39.03 0.30 18.40
C GLY A 16 -37.65 0.15 17.74
N VAL A 17 -37.19 -1.09 17.54
CA VAL A 17 -35.93 -1.39 16.85
C VAL A 17 -36.01 -0.99 15.36
N LEU A 18 -37.08 -1.37 14.65
CA LEU A 18 -37.29 -0.99 13.24
C LEU A 18 -37.37 0.53 13.07
N LEU A 19 -38.16 1.21 13.92
CA LEU A 19 -38.29 2.66 13.91
C LEU A 19 -36.94 3.33 14.19
N THR A 20 -36.18 2.83 15.15
CA THR A 20 -34.83 3.34 15.46
C THR A 20 -33.88 3.12 14.29
N ILE A 21 -33.92 1.97 13.62
CA ILE A 21 -33.12 1.70 12.41
C ILE A 21 -33.50 2.67 11.29
N VAL A 22 -34.79 2.90 11.05
CA VAL A 22 -35.29 3.85 10.04
C VAL A 22 -34.88 5.28 10.38
N LEU A 23 -34.98 5.68 11.64
CA LEU A 23 -34.56 7.01 12.10
C LEU A 23 -33.05 7.20 11.98
N ILE A 24 -32.24 6.20 12.32
CA ILE A 24 -30.78 6.25 12.14
C ILE A 24 -30.43 6.35 10.66
N TYR A 25 -31.15 5.64 9.78
CA TYR A 25 -30.95 5.71 8.34
C TYR A 25 -31.30 7.10 7.78
N PHE A 26 -32.48 7.63 8.11
CA PHE A 26 -32.97 8.91 7.60
C PHE A 26 -32.28 10.13 8.21
N ARG A 27 -31.84 10.02 9.47
CA ARG A 27 -31.23 11.10 10.24
C ARG A 27 -29.74 10.90 10.45
N PHE A 28 -29.08 10.06 9.63
CA PHE A 28 -27.63 9.89 9.73
C PHE A 28 -26.96 11.26 9.57
N PRO A 29 -26.31 11.80 10.64
CA PRO A 29 -25.81 13.17 10.66
C PRO A 29 -24.53 13.24 9.84
N THR A 30 -24.71 13.25 8.52
CA THR A 30 -23.63 13.05 7.54
C THR A 30 -22.56 14.12 7.68
N ASP A 31 -22.95 15.38 7.89
CA ASP A 31 -22.02 16.52 7.93
C ASP A 31 -21.21 16.57 9.24
N GLU A 32 -21.87 16.30 10.38
CA GLU A 32 -21.21 16.24 11.69
C GLU A 32 -20.24 15.06 11.76
N PHE A 33 -20.66 13.90 11.26
CA PHE A 33 -19.83 12.69 11.22
C PHE A 33 -18.65 12.86 10.26
N ASN A 34 -18.85 13.52 9.11
CA ASN A 34 -17.76 13.87 8.20
C ASN A 34 -16.71 14.75 8.89
N THR A 35 -17.15 15.82 9.54
CA THR A 35 -16.26 16.73 10.27
C THR A 35 -15.51 16.02 11.40
N PHE A 36 -16.18 15.13 12.14
CA PHE A 36 -15.56 14.33 13.19
C PHE A 36 -14.50 13.37 12.63
N CYS A 37 -14.84 12.62 11.57
CA CYS A 37 -13.90 11.71 10.92
C CYS A 37 -12.70 12.45 10.33
N ALA A 38 -12.91 13.55 9.62
CA ALA A 38 -11.84 14.39 9.07
C ALA A 38 -10.88 14.83 10.17
N LYS A 39 -11.39 15.44 11.26
CA LYS A 39 -10.56 15.85 12.41
C LYS A 39 -9.79 14.70 13.05
N LYS A 40 -10.43 13.53 13.21
CA LYS A 40 -9.75 12.33 13.76
C LYS A 40 -8.64 11.82 12.85
N PHE A 41 -8.84 11.87 11.54
CA PHE A 41 -7.82 11.53 10.57
C PHE A 41 -6.65 12.53 10.61
N GLU A 42 -6.93 13.83 10.65
CA GLU A 42 -5.90 14.89 10.76
C GLU A 42 -5.05 14.77 12.03
N LEU A 43 -5.67 14.40 13.16
CA LEU A 43 -4.95 14.12 14.40
C LEU A 43 -4.06 12.87 14.33
N THR A 44 -4.40 11.92 13.45
CA THR A 44 -3.64 10.66 13.28
C THR A 44 -2.52 10.83 12.26
N PHE A 45 -2.74 11.64 11.23
CA PHE A 45 -1.78 11.95 10.17
C PHE A 45 -1.28 13.39 10.32
N THR A 46 -0.23 13.57 11.12
CA THR A 46 0.39 14.87 11.38
C THR A 46 0.70 15.62 10.08
N ASN A 47 0.29 16.89 10.00
CA ASN A 47 0.54 17.79 8.86
C ASN A 47 -0.20 17.41 7.55
N THR A 48 -1.34 16.72 7.66
CA THR A 48 -2.26 16.51 6.55
C THR A 48 -3.66 17.02 6.86
N ALA A 49 -4.33 17.61 5.87
CA ALA A 49 -5.75 17.93 5.88
C ALA A 49 -6.51 16.78 5.21
N CYS A 50 -7.64 16.37 5.78
CA CYS A 50 -8.44 15.27 5.24
C CYS A 50 -9.77 15.81 4.71
N LYS A 51 -10.01 15.65 3.40
CA LYS A 51 -11.29 15.99 2.77
C LYS A 51 -12.01 14.72 2.37
N ILE A 52 -13.19 14.49 2.97
CA ILE A 52 -14.04 13.36 2.62
C ILE A 52 -15.21 13.88 1.79
N GLY A 53 -15.34 13.39 0.54
CA GLY A 53 -16.39 13.83 -0.37
C GLY A 53 -17.79 13.45 0.09
N ARG A 54 -18.02 12.17 0.40
CA ARG A 54 -19.31 11.68 0.90
C ARG A 54 -19.12 10.55 1.90
N ILE A 55 -19.88 10.59 3.00
CA ILE A 55 -20.05 9.47 3.91
C ILE A 55 -21.51 9.10 3.91
N HIS A 56 -21.83 7.81 3.80
CA HIS A 56 -23.20 7.37 3.94
C HIS A 56 -23.27 5.98 4.56
N TYR A 57 -24.41 5.70 5.16
CA TYR A 57 -24.75 4.38 5.63
C TYR A 57 -25.10 3.48 4.46
N GLY A 58 -24.38 2.37 4.30
CA GLY A 58 -24.73 1.29 3.40
C GLY A 58 -25.46 0.19 4.19
N PHE A 59 -26.76 0.05 3.96
CA PHE A 59 -27.54 -1.02 4.56
C PHE A 59 -26.98 -2.42 4.20
N PRO A 60 -26.93 -3.42 5.11
CA PRO A 60 -27.56 -3.45 6.44
C PRO A 60 -26.69 -3.01 7.62
N THR A 61 -25.36 -2.93 7.51
CA THR A 61 -24.44 -2.58 8.62
C THR A 61 -23.13 -1.94 8.16
N SER A 62 -23.08 -1.31 6.98
CA SER A 62 -21.84 -0.76 6.43
C SER A 62 -21.76 0.75 6.49
N ILE A 63 -20.55 1.27 6.65
CA ILE A 63 -20.25 2.70 6.47
C ILE A 63 -19.40 2.82 5.22
N VAL A 64 -19.83 3.65 4.29
CA VAL A 64 -19.17 3.88 3.01
C VAL A 64 -18.64 5.30 2.97
N PHE A 65 -17.35 5.44 2.70
CA PHE A 65 -16.68 6.70 2.44
C PHE A 65 -16.31 6.74 0.96
N GLU A 66 -16.62 7.86 0.30
CA GLU A 66 -16.32 8.07 -1.12
C GLU A 66 -15.48 9.35 -1.28
N LYS A 67 -14.49 9.27 -2.18
CA LYS A 67 -13.55 10.36 -2.50
C LYS A 67 -12.89 10.95 -1.25
N VAL A 68 -12.16 10.10 -0.53
CA VAL A 68 -11.33 10.55 0.60
C VAL A 68 -10.00 11.03 0.05
N VAL A 69 -9.69 12.31 0.25
CA VAL A 69 -8.46 12.94 -0.24
C VAL A 69 -7.69 13.48 0.95
N PHE A 70 -6.44 13.05 1.10
CA PHE A 70 -5.51 13.61 2.06
C PHE A 70 -4.63 14.62 1.35
N GLN A 71 -4.55 15.85 1.87
CA GLN A 71 -3.75 16.94 1.31
C GLN A 71 -2.69 17.36 2.33
N LYS A 72 -1.52 17.82 1.87
CA LYS A 72 -0.48 18.33 2.76
C LYS A 72 -0.77 19.80 3.09
N LEU A 73 -0.71 20.19 4.36
CA LEU A 73 -0.98 21.58 4.77
C LEU A 73 0.08 22.59 4.28
N ASN A 74 1.31 22.14 3.98
CA ASN A 74 2.46 23.00 3.67
C ASN A 74 2.86 23.10 2.18
N ARG A 75 2.18 22.40 1.26
CA ARG A 75 2.42 22.56 -0.19
C ARG A 75 1.08 22.70 -0.88
N GLU A 76 0.92 23.79 -1.64
CA GLU A 76 -0.30 24.06 -2.38
C GLU A 76 -0.77 22.82 -3.17
N GLN A 77 -1.97 22.34 -2.82
CA GLN A 77 -2.87 21.53 -3.64
C GLN A 77 -2.40 20.14 -4.13
N GLN A 78 -1.28 19.59 -3.66
CA GLN A 78 -0.96 18.18 -3.96
C GLN A 78 -1.68 17.23 -2.99
N ALA A 79 -2.62 16.45 -3.53
CA ALA A 79 -3.21 15.31 -2.83
C ALA A 79 -2.09 14.30 -2.54
N VAL A 80 -1.83 14.05 -1.27
CA VAL A 80 -0.85 13.05 -0.82
C VAL A 80 -1.40 11.65 -1.00
N PHE A 81 -2.71 11.46 -0.90
CA PHE A 81 -3.33 10.14 -1.01
C PHE A 81 -4.80 10.26 -1.37
N THR A 82 -5.25 9.51 -2.38
CA THR A 82 -6.63 9.49 -2.83
C THR A 82 -7.24 8.10 -2.65
N ILE A 83 -8.42 8.04 -2.02
CA ILE A 83 -9.23 6.83 -1.90
C ILE A 83 -10.55 7.07 -2.61
N ASP A 84 -10.83 6.30 -3.64
CA ASP A 84 -12.07 6.43 -4.41
C ASP A 84 -13.27 6.00 -3.56
N LYS A 85 -13.15 4.84 -2.92
CA LYS A 85 -14.20 4.26 -2.09
C LYS A 85 -13.63 3.34 -1.04
N ILE A 86 -14.06 3.49 0.22
CA ILE A 86 -13.77 2.52 1.27
C ILE A 86 -15.05 2.19 2.03
N THR A 87 -15.27 0.91 2.25
CA THR A 87 -16.43 0.34 2.92
C THR A 87 -15.95 -0.39 4.16
N LEU A 88 -16.48 0.00 5.31
CA LEU A 88 -16.27 -0.62 6.61
C LEU A 88 -17.52 -1.40 6.99
N ARG A 89 -17.37 -2.68 7.31
CA ARG A 89 -18.47 -3.57 7.76
C ARG A 89 -18.08 -4.25 9.06
N PRO A 90 -18.93 -4.30 10.09
CA PRO A 90 -18.65 -5.10 11.27
C PRO A 90 -18.59 -6.59 10.87
N ALA A 91 -17.63 -7.31 11.43
CA ALA A 91 -17.63 -8.75 11.36
C ALA A 91 -18.65 -9.32 12.36
N ILE A 92 -19.03 -10.59 12.18
CA ILE A 92 -20.02 -11.28 13.02
C ILE A 92 -19.64 -11.24 14.51
N LYS A 93 -18.34 -11.15 14.84
CA LYS A 93 -17.83 -10.80 16.18
C LYS A 93 -17.89 -9.28 16.37
N PHE A 94 -19.06 -8.81 16.75
CA PHE A 94 -19.58 -7.45 16.51
C PHE A 94 -18.82 -6.26 17.13
N TRP A 95 -17.85 -6.46 18.04
CA TRP A 95 -17.30 -5.32 18.82
C TRP A 95 -15.87 -4.92 18.49
N ASN A 96 -15.03 -5.85 18.02
CA ASN A 96 -13.59 -5.60 17.87
C ASN A 96 -13.04 -5.95 16.48
N THR A 97 -13.90 -6.33 15.54
CA THR A 97 -13.44 -6.78 14.21
C THR A 97 -14.31 -6.23 13.10
N PHE A 98 -13.67 -5.66 12.08
CA PHE A 98 -14.31 -5.01 10.95
C PHE A 98 -13.70 -5.51 9.64
N LYS A 99 -14.53 -5.80 8.65
CA LYS A 99 -14.10 -6.03 7.26
C LYS A 99 -13.97 -4.69 6.55
N LEU A 100 -12.80 -4.48 5.97
CA LEU A 100 -12.45 -3.36 5.11
C LEU A 100 -12.48 -3.85 3.67
N SER A 101 -13.14 -3.09 2.79
CA SER A 101 -13.06 -3.29 1.34
C SER A 101 -13.15 -1.94 0.63
N GLY A 102 -12.34 -1.71 -0.38
CA GLY A 102 -12.33 -0.45 -1.09
C GLY A 102 -11.75 -0.51 -2.49
N ILE A 103 -11.88 0.60 -3.20
CA ILE A 103 -11.27 0.89 -4.48
C ILE A 103 -10.23 1.96 -4.24
N LEU A 104 -9.03 1.70 -4.73
CA LEU A 104 -7.85 2.54 -4.55
C LEU A 104 -7.00 2.44 -5.83
N TYR A 105 -6.66 3.57 -6.46
CA TYR A 105 -5.79 3.64 -7.64
C TYR A 105 -6.18 2.63 -8.75
N ALA A 106 -7.45 2.68 -9.19
CA ALA A 106 -8.07 1.74 -10.14
C ALA A 106 -8.12 0.25 -9.73
N GLY A 107 -7.55 -0.12 -8.59
CA GLY A 107 -7.55 -1.48 -8.05
C GLY A 107 -8.46 -1.64 -6.83
N THR A 108 -8.35 -2.79 -6.17
CA THR A 108 -9.15 -3.09 -4.98
C THR A 108 -8.28 -3.43 -3.77
N VAL A 109 -8.77 -3.06 -2.59
CA VAL A 109 -8.18 -3.40 -1.29
C VAL A 109 -9.20 -4.12 -0.45
N LYS A 110 -8.78 -5.19 0.24
CA LYS A 110 -9.58 -5.90 1.24
C LYS A 110 -8.70 -6.19 2.46
N SER A 111 -9.27 -6.14 3.65
CA SER A 111 -8.58 -6.55 4.89
C SER A 111 -9.60 -6.77 6.02
N THR A 112 -9.17 -7.45 7.07
CA THR A 112 -9.90 -7.53 8.34
C THR A 112 -9.15 -6.70 9.39
N LEU A 113 -9.79 -5.64 9.88
CA LEU A 113 -9.30 -4.79 10.97
C LEU A 113 -9.78 -5.33 12.32
N GLY A 114 -8.85 -5.81 13.13
CA GLY A 114 -9.04 -6.06 14.56
C GLY A 114 -8.61 -4.85 15.38
N VAL A 115 -9.49 -4.36 16.26
CA VAL A 115 -9.20 -3.26 17.19
C VAL A 115 -9.10 -3.82 18.60
N ASN A 116 -8.00 -3.52 19.29
CA ASN A 116 -7.83 -3.81 20.70
C ASN A 116 -7.92 -2.50 21.50
N TRP A 117 -9.08 -2.29 22.13
CA TRP A 117 -9.39 -1.08 22.89
C TRP A 117 -8.55 -0.92 24.17
N GLU A 118 -8.16 -2.01 24.84
CA GLU A 118 -7.36 -1.97 26.09
C GLU A 118 -5.94 -1.42 25.85
N ASN A 119 -5.40 -1.72 24.68
CA ASN A 119 -4.01 -1.43 24.33
C ASN A 119 -3.90 -0.29 23.30
N ASN A 120 -5.05 0.24 22.86
CA ASN A 120 -5.17 1.19 21.75
C ASN A 120 -4.37 0.71 20.51
N GLY A 121 -4.39 -0.61 20.28
CA GLY A 121 -3.66 -1.29 19.22
C GLY A 121 -4.60 -1.75 18.13
N TYR A 122 -4.07 -1.99 16.94
CA TYR A 122 -4.84 -2.50 15.83
C TYR A 122 -4.05 -3.53 15.03
N LYS A 123 -4.79 -4.44 14.41
CA LYS A 123 -4.26 -5.50 13.56
C LYS A 123 -5.04 -5.53 12.25
N LEU A 124 -4.34 -5.49 11.13
CA LEU A 124 -4.87 -5.77 9.81
C LEU A 124 -4.45 -7.19 9.43
N THR A 125 -5.41 -8.09 9.30
CA THR A 125 -5.20 -9.44 8.77
C THR A 125 -5.81 -9.54 7.38
N ASP A 126 -5.41 -10.57 6.64
CA ASP A 126 -5.97 -10.89 5.33
C ASP A 126 -5.94 -9.68 4.39
N ILE A 127 -4.88 -8.87 4.48
CA ILE A 127 -4.67 -7.75 3.57
C ILE A 127 -4.53 -8.36 2.18
N VAL A 128 -5.35 -7.90 1.25
CA VAL A 128 -5.31 -8.27 -0.16
C VAL A 128 -5.42 -6.98 -0.96
N LEU A 129 -4.37 -6.69 -1.72
CA LEU A 129 -4.29 -5.64 -2.72
C LEU A 129 -4.37 -6.31 -4.08
N SER A 130 -5.22 -5.80 -4.96
CA SER A 130 -5.41 -6.37 -6.29
C SER A 130 -5.42 -5.28 -7.35
N ALA A 131 -4.46 -5.36 -8.24
CA ALA A 131 -4.34 -4.54 -9.44
C ALA A 131 -4.38 -3.02 -9.22
N LEU A 132 -3.65 -2.53 -8.22
CA LEU A 132 -3.45 -1.08 -8.02
C LEU A 132 -2.56 -0.53 -9.14
N SER A 133 -2.92 0.59 -9.77
CA SER A 133 -2.11 1.24 -10.80
C SER A 133 -0.90 1.96 -10.18
N LEU A 134 0.31 1.57 -10.58
CA LEU A 134 1.53 2.26 -10.16
C LEU A 134 1.60 3.69 -10.70
N GLN A 135 1.09 3.92 -11.91
CA GLN A 135 1.07 5.24 -12.53
C GLN A 135 0.25 6.24 -11.69
N GLU A 136 -0.94 5.82 -11.24
CA GLU A 136 -1.80 6.66 -10.41
C GLU A 136 -1.18 6.89 -9.03
N ILE A 137 -0.59 5.86 -8.42
CA ILE A 137 0.13 5.99 -7.14
C ILE A 137 1.25 7.01 -7.24
N ILE A 138 2.08 6.92 -8.27
CA ILE A 138 3.25 7.79 -8.45
C ILE A 138 2.84 9.22 -8.77
N LYS A 139 1.78 9.41 -9.58
CA LYS A 139 1.23 10.71 -9.92
C LYS A 139 0.72 11.47 -8.69
N ASP A 140 -0.03 10.79 -7.81
CA ASP A 140 -0.56 11.41 -6.60
C ASP A 140 0.54 11.70 -5.58
N GLN A 141 1.43 10.74 -5.36
CA GLN A 141 2.46 10.86 -4.32
C GLN A 141 3.62 11.78 -4.71
N GLY A 142 3.78 12.12 -5.99
CA GLY A 142 4.89 12.94 -6.49
C GLY A 142 6.27 12.39 -6.10
N ILE A 143 6.39 11.05 -5.97
CA ILE A 143 7.57 10.41 -5.37
C ILE A 143 8.81 10.63 -6.24
N VAL A 144 8.62 10.61 -7.56
CA VAL A 144 9.69 10.53 -8.54
C VAL A 144 9.34 11.32 -9.80
N ASN A 145 10.33 12.00 -10.38
CA ASN A 145 10.23 12.64 -11.69
C ASN A 145 10.60 11.65 -12.81
N ARG A 146 10.03 10.45 -12.77
CA ARG A 146 10.32 9.39 -13.75
C ARG A 146 9.09 8.53 -13.97
N GLU A 147 8.95 8.01 -15.17
CA GLU A 147 7.82 7.17 -15.51
C GLU A 147 7.97 5.80 -14.86
N ILE A 148 6.96 5.40 -14.09
CA ILE A 148 6.83 4.07 -13.51
C ILE A 148 5.44 3.56 -13.82
N THR A 149 5.38 2.43 -14.52
CA THR A 149 4.16 1.80 -14.99
C THR A 149 4.01 0.40 -14.43
N GLY A 150 2.76 -0.08 -14.37
CA GLY A 150 2.44 -1.46 -14.05
C GLY A 150 1.33 -1.62 -13.03
N SER A 151 1.05 -2.87 -12.68
CA SER A 151 -0.01 -3.27 -11.76
C SER A 151 0.58 -3.85 -10.48
N LEU A 152 0.18 -3.32 -9.31
CA LEU A 152 0.61 -3.76 -8.00
C LEU A 152 -0.49 -4.60 -7.33
N SER A 153 -0.14 -5.81 -6.96
CA SER A 153 -0.94 -6.69 -6.10
C SER A 153 -0.13 -7.10 -4.88
N GLY A 154 -0.79 -7.58 -3.84
CA GLY A 154 -0.09 -8.02 -2.65
C GLY A 154 -0.99 -8.63 -1.60
N SER A 155 -0.38 -9.33 -0.68
CA SER A 155 -1.10 -9.93 0.44
C SER A 155 -0.26 -9.95 1.71
N GLY A 156 -0.90 -9.80 2.86
CA GLY A 156 -0.15 -9.84 4.11
C GLY A 156 -0.95 -9.51 5.36
N GLN A 157 -0.20 -9.14 6.38
CA GLN A 157 -0.73 -8.74 7.68
C GLN A 157 0.14 -7.63 8.28
N TYR A 158 -0.48 -6.81 9.11
CA TYR A 158 0.16 -5.70 9.80
C TYR A 158 -0.42 -5.57 11.20
N GLN A 159 0.42 -5.27 12.18
CA GLN A 159 0.01 -5.11 13.56
C GLN A 159 0.80 -3.98 14.20
N ASN A 160 0.11 -3.14 14.96
CA ASN A 160 0.71 -2.04 15.71
C ASN A 160 0.19 -2.05 17.15
N HIS A 161 1.11 -2.03 18.12
CA HIS A 161 0.80 -1.81 19.52
C HIS A 161 1.44 -0.52 20.00
N ARG A 162 0.61 0.43 20.42
CA ARG A 162 1.06 1.77 20.81
C ARG A 162 1.79 1.82 22.17
N LYS A 163 1.64 0.80 23.02
CA LYS A 163 2.19 0.76 24.39
C LYS A 163 3.59 0.13 24.51
N LEU A 164 4.08 -0.59 23.49
CA LEU A 164 5.43 -1.19 23.52
C LEU A 164 6.31 -0.50 22.47
N SER A 165 7.50 -0.05 22.91
CA SER A 165 8.48 0.71 22.11
C SER A 165 9.02 -0.03 20.86
N THR A 166 8.67 -1.31 20.65
CA THR A 166 9.15 -2.19 19.58
C THR A 166 8.04 -2.83 18.74
N ALA A 167 6.79 -2.38 18.85
CA ALA A 167 5.65 -3.27 18.59
C ALA A 167 4.85 -3.01 17.29
N THR A 168 5.51 -2.51 16.24
CA THR A 168 4.97 -2.56 14.87
C THR A 168 5.61 -3.73 14.14
N PHE A 169 4.79 -4.69 13.71
CA PHE A 169 5.23 -5.84 12.93
C PHE A 169 4.27 -6.08 11.78
N GLY A 170 4.81 -6.23 10.57
CA GLY A 170 4.01 -6.58 9.40
C GLY A 170 4.80 -7.42 8.43
N LYS A 171 4.11 -8.30 7.72
CA LYS A 171 4.67 -9.08 6.62
C LYS A 171 3.74 -8.96 5.44
N ILE A 172 4.26 -8.43 4.32
CA ILE A 172 3.49 -8.24 3.09
C ILE A 172 4.32 -8.79 1.93
N ARG A 173 3.72 -9.69 1.16
CA ARG A 173 4.24 -10.07 -0.16
C ARG A 173 3.63 -9.15 -1.20
N MET A 174 4.47 -8.44 -1.95
CA MET A 174 4.06 -7.61 -3.06
C MET A 174 4.43 -8.27 -4.39
N VAL A 175 3.59 -8.07 -5.39
CA VAL A 175 3.79 -8.53 -6.76
C VAL A 175 3.47 -7.36 -7.70
N LEU A 176 4.46 -6.90 -8.45
CA LEU A 176 4.26 -5.96 -9.55
C LEU A 176 4.25 -6.75 -10.85
N GLU A 177 3.33 -6.44 -11.75
CA GLU A 177 3.17 -7.14 -13.03
C GLU A 177 3.08 -6.17 -14.19
N SER A 178 3.63 -6.60 -15.33
CA SER A 178 3.52 -5.95 -16.65
C SER A 178 3.75 -4.44 -16.60
N GLY A 179 4.98 -4.03 -16.33
CA GLY A 179 5.33 -2.63 -16.19
C GLY A 179 6.75 -2.30 -16.61
N SER A 180 7.09 -1.04 -16.47
CA SER A 180 8.41 -0.50 -16.77
C SER A 180 8.76 0.59 -15.77
N PHE A 181 10.04 0.79 -15.52
CA PHE A 181 10.50 1.96 -14.79
C PHE A 181 11.72 2.57 -15.47
N GLU A 182 11.69 3.88 -15.61
CA GLU A 182 12.83 4.65 -16.09
C GLU A 182 13.95 4.67 -15.05
N VAL A 183 15.19 4.59 -15.51
CA VAL A 183 16.38 4.70 -14.66
C VAL A 183 17.03 6.06 -14.85
N LEU A 184 17.48 6.67 -13.75
CA LEU A 184 18.14 7.99 -13.80
C LEU A 184 19.48 7.95 -14.56
N GLN A 185 20.14 6.80 -14.54
CA GLN A 185 21.38 6.55 -15.27
C GLN A 185 21.21 5.23 -16.02
N PRO A 186 21.57 5.17 -17.32
CA PRO A 186 21.42 3.95 -18.10
C PRO A 186 22.15 2.76 -17.48
N ILE A 187 21.44 1.65 -17.29
CA ILE A 187 22.00 0.41 -16.74
C ILE A 187 22.23 -0.55 -17.90
N LEU A 188 23.49 -0.87 -18.21
CA LEU A 188 23.86 -1.67 -19.40
C LEU A 188 23.31 -1.08 -20.72
N GLY A 189 23.19 0.25 -20.81
CA GLY A 189 22.62 0.95 -21.96
C GLY A 189 21.09 0.97 -22.00
N LEU A 190 20.40 0.45 -20.98
CA LEU A 190 18.94 0.56 -20.85
C LEU A 190 18.58 1.86 -20.13
N ALA A 191 17.80 2.73 -20.77
CA ALA A 191 17.22 3.93 -20.15
C ALA A 191 15.94 3.63 -19.33
N ALA A 192 15.31 2.49 -19.61
CA ALA A 192 14.17 1.97 -18.85
C ALA A 192 14.29 0.45 -18.71
N ILE A 193 13.73 -0.09 -17.64
CA ILE A 193 13.73 -1.53 -17.34
C ILE A 193 12.31 -2.05 -17.41
N ASP A 194 12.02 -2.81 -18.47
CA ASP A 194 10.77 -3.53 -18.62
C ASP A 194 10.76 -4.80 -17.77
N PHE A 195 9.74 -4.92 -16.93
CA PHE A 195 9.51 -6.10 -16.10
C PHE A 195 8.19 -6.77 -16.46
N LYS A 196 8.25 -8.11 -16.59
CA LYS A 196 7.04 -8.93 -16.62
C LYS A 196 6.47 -9.08 -15.22
N ARG A 197 7.37 -9.32 -14.25
CA ARG A 197 6.99 -9.56 -12.85
C ARG A 197 8.11 -9.17 -11.90
N ILE A 198 7.75 -8.49 -10.82
CA ILE A 198 8.61 -8.27 -9.65
C ILE A 198 7.88 -8.84 -8.44
N VAL A 199 8.55 -9.68 -7.64
CA VAL A 199 8.02 -10.20 -6.38
C VAL A 199 8.94 -9.76 -5.26
N VAL A 200 8.37 -9.21 -4.18
CA VAL A 200 9.14 -8.76 -3.01
C VAL A 200 8.42 -9.17 -1.74
N ASP A 201 9.13 -9.84 -0.85
CA ASP A 201 8.69 -10.05 0.53
C ASP A 201 9.17 -8.91 1.42
N LEU A 202 8.22 -8.15 1.96
CA LEU A 202 8.44 -7.02 2.85
C LEU A 202 8.21 -7.40 4.31
N LEU A 203 9.09 -6.92 5.18
CA LEU A 203 8.94 -6.94 6.63
C LEU A 203 8.88 -5.51 7.17
N PHE A 204 7.81 -5.19 7.87
CA PHE A 204 7.64 -3.91 8.57
C PHE A 204 8.09 -4.08 10.02
N GLY A 205 9.07 -3.29 10.45
CA GLY A 205 9.52 -3.15 11.83
C GLY A 205 9.83 -1.68 12.12
N GLU A 206 10.99 -1.41 12.75
CA GLU A 206 11.55 -0.05 12.84
C GLU A 206 11.92 0.52 11.46
N GLN A 207 12.31 -0.37 10.55
CA GLN A 207 12.62 -0.10 9.16
C GLN A 207 11.80 -1.02 8.26
N LEU A 208 11.71 -0.69 6.97
CA LEU A 208 11.07 -1.55 5.97
C LEU A 208 12.13 -2.43 5.31
N GLU A 209 12.12 -3.72 5.61
CA GLU A 209 13.09 -4.68 5.05
C GLU A 209 12.51 -5.39 3.82
N LEU A 210 13.33 -5.50 2.78
CA LEU A 210 13.07 -6.25 1.56
C LEU A 210 13.91 -7.53 1.64
N GLN A 211 13.29 -8.65 2.00
CA GLN A 211 14.03 -9.88 2.29
C GLN A 211 14.38 -10.67 1.03
N GLN A 212 13.41 -10.82 0.12
CA GLN A 212 13.56 -11.65 -1.09
C GLN A 212 12.86 -10.95 -2.26
N GLY A 213 13.60 -10.07 -2.92
CA GLY A 213 13.19 -9.41 -4.15
C GLY A 213 13.65 -10.18 -5.38
N GLN A 214 12.75 -10.35 -6.35
CA GLN A 214 13.04 -10.96 -7.64
C GLN A 214 12.37 -10.17 -8.75
N LEU A 215 13.15 -9.76 -9.75
CA LEU A 215 12.68 -9.13 -10.97
C LEU A 215 12.88 -10.10 -12.14
N SER A 216 11.82 -10.28 -12.93
CA SER A 216 11.83 -11.03 -14.17
C SER A 216 11.34 -10.11 -15.29
N GLY A 217 12.28 -9.65 -16.11
CA GLY A 217 12.04 -8.79 -17.27
C GLY A 217 12.23 -9.51 -18.59
N LYS A 218 12.04 -8.78 -19.69
CA LYS A 218 12.34 -9.27 -21.03
C LYS A 218 13.85 -9.41 -21.22
N ASP A 219 14.59 -8.38 -20.83
CA ASP A 219 16.02 -8.24 -21.10
C ASP A 219 16.92 -8.69 -19.95
N ILE A 220 16.43 -8.57 -18.71
CA ILE A 220 17.20 -8.91 -17.51
C ILE A 220 16.38 -9.73 -16.52
N ARG A 221 17.08 -10.47 -15.66
CA ARG A 221 16.57 -10.96 -14.37
C ARG A 221 17.40 -10.35 -13.26
N ALA A 222 16.81 -10.18 -12.09
CA ALA A 222 17.57 -9.75 -10.93
C ALA A 222 17.02 -10.34 -9.62
N ASP A 223 17.91 -10.67 -8.70
CA ASP A 223 17.59 -10.85 -7.28
C ASP A 223 18.06 -9.62 -6.52
N PHE A 224 17.33 -9.24 -5.47
CA PHE A 224 17.71 -8.12 -4.63
C PHE A 224 17.13 -8.24 -3.22
N ALA A 225 17.82 -7.62 -2.27
CA ALA A 225 17.39 -7.47 -0.90
C ALA A 225 17.92 -6.14 -0.36
N GLY A 226 17.37 -5.69 0.76
CA GLY A 226 17.87 -4.50 1.44
C GLY A 226 16.82 -3.85 2.32
N THR A 227 16.96 -2.55 2.53
CA THR A 227 16.20 -1.81 3.54
C THR A 227 15.79 -0.43 3.02
N ILE A 228 14.60 0.00 3.42
CA ILE A 228 14.10 1.35 3.24
C ILE A 228 13.87 1.98 4.63
N TYR A 229 14.49 3.13 4.84
CA TYR A 229 14.29 3.98 6.01
C TYR A 229 13.23 5.03 5.67
N LEU A 230 11.99 4.75 6.07
CA LEU A 230 10.85 5.62 5.81
C LEU A 230 10.99 6.93 6.60
N ARG A 231 10.78 8.05 5.91
CA ARG A 231 10.68 9.39 6.50
C ARG A 231 9.26 9.92 6.32
N ASN A 232 8.92 10.99 7.06
CA ASN A 232 7.63 11.68 6.93
C ASN A 232 7.35 12.15 5.49
N ASN A 233 8.39 12.41 4.71
CA ASN A 233 8.29 12.68 3.28
C ASN A 233 8.83 11.46 2.52
N LEU A 234 7.97 10.75 1.78
CA LEU A 234 8.36 9.56 1.03
C LEU A 234 9.53 9.78 0.07
N PRO A 235 9.58 10.85 -0.77
CA PRO A 235 10.72 11.13 -1.65
C PRO A 235 12.08 11.14 -0.95
N ASP A 236 12.12 11.61 0.30
CA ASP A 236 13.34 11.76 1.11
C ASP A 236 13.71 10.47 1.87
N SER A 237 12.85 9.45 1.81
CA SER A 237 13.12 8.16 2.43
C SER A 237 14.37 7.54 1.80
N SER A 238 15.24 6.98 2.64
CA SER A 238 16.51 6.42 2.17
C SER A 238 16.32 4.96 1.80
N VAL A 239 16.91 4.54 0.70
CA VAL A 239 16.86 3.17 0.20
C VAL A 239 18.29 2.63 0.07
N ILE A 240 18.50 1.41 0.52
CA ILE A 240 19.76 0.67 0.37
C ILE A 240 19.40 -0.74 -0.08
N LEU A 241 19.67 -1.07 -1.34
CA LEU A 241 19.47 -2.40 -1.91
C LEU A 241 20.78 -2.94 -2.47
N SER A 242 20.93 -4.25 -2.44
CA SER A 242 21.97 -4.96 -3.15
C SER A 242 21.43 -6.24 -3.74
N GLY A 243 22.09 -6.74 -4.78
CA GLY A 243 21.62 -7.93 -5.47
C GLY A 243 22.47 -8.26 -6.68
N HIS A 244 21.95 -9.13 -7.53
CA HIS A 244 22.61 -9.50 -8.78
C HIS A 244 21.67 -9.29 -9.96
N ILE A 245 22.25 -8.85 -11.07
CA ILE A 245 21.57 -8.74 -12.36
C ILE A 245 22.15 -9.78 -13.30
N GLN A 246 21.26 -10.51 -13.96
CA GLN A 246 21.55 -11.49 -14.99
C GLN A 246 20.95 -11.01 -16.32
N PRO A 247 21.77 -10.43 -17.21
CA PRO A 247 21.32 -10.07 -18.54
C PRO A 247 21.01 -11.32 -19.37
N LYS A 248 19.90 -11.33 -20.10
CA LYS A 248 19.55 -12.46 -20.95
C LYS A 248 20.38 -12.49 -22.23
N ARG A 249 20.56 -13.69 -22.78
CA ARG A 249 21.35 -13.90 -23.99
C ARG A 249 20.78 -13.13 -25.18
N GLU A 250 19.45 -13.08 -25.32
CA GLU A 250 18.76 -12.38 -26.40
C GLU A 250 18.98 -10.87 -26.32
N PHE A 251 19.04 -10.31 -25.10
CA PHE A 251 19.36 -8.90 -24.88
C PHE A 251 20.81 -8.60 -25.25
N LEU A 252 21.77 -9.42 -24.79
CA LEU A 252 23.19 -9.23 -25.08
C LEU A 252 23.52 -9.34 -26.58
N GLN A 253 22.76 -10.12 -27.35
CA GLN A 253 22.92 -10.17 -28.81
C GLN A 253 22.51 -8.85 -29.48
N LYS A 254 21.51 -8.16 -28.92
CA LYS A 254 20.99 -6.89 -29.43
C LYS A 254 21.73 -5.67 -28.87
N ASN A 255 22.48 -5.84 -27.79
CA ASN A 255 23.21 -4.78 -27.11
C ASN A 255 24.72 -5.13 -27.00
N PRO A 256 25.52 -4.78 -28.04
CA PRO A 256 26.94 -5.09 -28.09
C PRO A 256 27.77 -4.48 -26.94
N GLU A 257 27.37 -3.31 -26.43
CA GLU A 257 28.08 -2.64 -25.32
C GLU A 257 27.87 -3.40 -24.00
N GLY A 258 26.62 -3.75 -23.69
CA GLY A 258 26.30 -4.60 -22.54
C GLY A 258 27.00 -5.97 -22.63
N ALA A 259 27.07 -6.57 -23.82
CA ALA A 259 27.78 -7.82 -24.03
C ALA A 259 29.29 -7.71 -23.79
N LYS A 260 29.93 -6.61 -24.21
CA LYS A 260 31.35 -6.36 -23.92
C LYS A 260 31.59 -6.24 -22.41
N PHE A 261 30.75 -5.48 -21.70
CA PHE A 261 30.85 -5.31 -20.25
C PHE A 261 30.72 -6.66 -19.52
N VAL A 262 29.68 -7.44 -19.83
CA VAL A 262 29.47 -8.77 -19.21
C VAL A 262 30.64 -9.71 -19.50
N LYS A 263 31.16 -9.73 -20.73
CA LYS A 263 32.32 -10.57 -21.09
C LYS A 263 33.58 -10.17 -20.30
N GLN A 264 33.85 -8.88 -20.17
CA GLN A 264 34.98 -8.38 -19.39
C GLN A 264 34.83 -8.73 -17.91
N TYR A 265 33.62 -8.57 -17.36
CA TYR A 265 33.31 -8.95 -15.98
C TYR A 265 33.50 -10.46 -15.76
N ALA A 266 32.93 -11.30 -16.64
CA ALA A 266 33.03 -12.75 -16.57
C ALA A 266 34.48 -13.23 -16.66
N LYS A 267 35.30 -12.61 -17.51
CA LYS A 267 36.73 -12.92 -17.62
C LYS A 267 37.48 -12.66 -16.30
N ARG A 268 37.12 -11.59 -15.58
CA ARG A 268 37.78 -11.20 -14.33
C ARG A 268 37.30 -11.98 -13.12
N TYR A 269 36.00 -12.29 -13.06
CA TYR A 269 35.34 -12.79 -11.85
C TYR A 269 34.74 -14.19 -11.98
N LYS A 270 34.87 -14.84 -13.14
CA LYS A 270 34.33 -16.17 -13.46
C LYS A 270 32.82 -16.30 -13.21
N SER A 271 32.08 -15.19 -13.30
CA SER A 271 30.62 -15.15 -13.15
C SER A 271 30.02 -14.18 -14.16
N THR A 272 28.84 -14.52 -14.70
CA THR A 272 28.04 -13.63 -15.54
C THR A 272 27.04 -12.80 -14.75
N ASP A 273 26.93 -13.05 -13.45
CA ASP A 273 26.03 -12.37 -12.54
C ASP A 273 26.69 -11.07 -12.10
N LEU A 274 26.03 -9.96 -12.41
CA LEU A 274 26.56 -8.63 -12.15
C LEU A 274 26.04 -8.14 -10.79
N PRO A 275 26.88 -8.12 -9.73
CA PRO A 275 26.47 -7.60 -8.45
C PRO A 275 26.26 -6.09 -8.55
N PHE A 276 25.20 -5.60 -7.92
CA PHE A 276 24.87 -4.19 -7.88
C PHE A 276 24.57 -3.72 -6.46
N LYS A 277 24.75 -2.40 -6.26
CA LYS A 277 24.27 -1.67 -5.10
C LYS A 277 23.44 -0.48 -5.57
N LEU A 278 22.29 -0.29 -4.94
CA LEU A 278 21.43 0.88 -5.09
C LEU A 278 21.37 1.57 -3.73
N ALA A 279 21.78 2.84 -3.65
CA ALA A 279 21.73 3.60 -2.40
C ALA A 279 21.33 5.05 -2.66
N GLY A 280 20.73 5.72 -1.68
CA GLY A 280 20.35 7.14 -1.80
C GLY A 280 18.94 7.37 -1.27
N THR A 281 18.25 8.36 -1.82
CA THR A 281 16.82 8.59 -1.52
C THR A 281 15.93 7.95 -2.58
N LEU A 282 14.63 7.77 -2.30
CA LEU A 282 13.67 7.27 -3.30
C LEU A 282 13.60 8.19 -4.53
N SER A 283 13.73 9.50 -4.32
CA SER A 283 13.76 10.47 -5.42
C SER A 283 15.07 10.41 -6.23
N HIS A 284 16.23 10.30 -5.57
CA HIS A 284 17.55 10.32 -6.18
C HIS A 284 18.39 9.09 -5.78
N PRO A 285 18.05 7.89 -6.26
CA PRO A 285 18.85 6.71 -6.00
C PRO A 285 20.08 6.69 -6.90
N THR A 286 21.21 6.25 -6.35
CA THR A 286 22.48 6.01 -7.05
C THR A 286 22.65 4.51 -7.28
N PHE A 287 22.79 4.12 -8.54
CA PHE A 287 23.06 2.73 -8.93
C PHE A 287 24.54 2.55 -9.28
N ARG A 288 25.14 1.44 -8.84
CA ARG A 288 26.49 1.05 -9.25
C ARG A 288 26.68 -0.45 -9.32
N PHE A 289 27.48 -0.90 -10.28
CA PHE A 289 28.00 -2.26 -10.28
C PHE A 289 29.16 -2.36 -9.30
N SER A 290 28.98 -3.12 -8.23
CA SER A 290 29.99 -3.31 -7.18
C SER A 290 29.71 -4.57 -6.38
N ARG A 291 30.76 -5.26 -5.95
CA ARG A 291 30.67 -6.25 -4.87
C ARG A 291 30.46 -5.55 -3.52
#